data_AF-A0A815SSG6-F1
#
_entry.id   AF-A0A815SSG6-F1
#
_cell.length_a   1.000
_cell.length_b   1.000
_cell.length_c   1.000
_cell.angle_alpha   90.00
_cell.angle_beta   90.00
_cell.angle_gamma   90.00
#
_symmetry.space_group_name_H-M   'P 1'
#
loop_
_entity.id
_entity.type
_entity.pdbx_description
1 polymer ?
#
loop_
_entity_poly.entity_id
_entity_poly.type
_entity_poly.pdbx_seq_one_letter_code
_entity_poly.pdbx_strand_id
1 'polypeptide(L)'
;MPTLYYTLNNTVFRNFLFYAVASILKMMIISLLTIRQRFQKNAFANPEDIEPEKRKTIQATTSDSDVERVRRNHLNDIENIIPFVLIGFCYIACNPNATLALWHFRIFF
;
A
#
# COMPACT_ATOMS: atom_id res chain seq x y z
N MET A 1 24.98 -8.23 -26.86
CA MET A 1 24.58 -8.63 -25.49
C MET A 1 23.08 -8.41 -25.36
N PRO A 2 22.28 -9.37 -24.87
CA PRO A 2 20.87 -9.13 -24.60
C PRO A 2 20.74 -8.01 -23.56
N THR A 3 19.86 -7.03 -23.81
CA THR A 3 19.56 -5.97 -22.86
C THR A 3 18.80 -6.57 -21.67
N LEU A 4 19.52 -6.79 -20.57
CA LEU A 4 18.92 -7.18 -19.30
C LEU A 4 18.20 -5.97 -18.70
N TYR A 5 16.87 -5.92 -18.86
CA TYR A 5 16.07 -4.81 -18.34
C TYR A 5 15.92 -4.86 -16.81
N TYR A 6 15.77 -6.06 -16.25
CA TYR A 6 15.55 -6.31 -14.82
C TYR A 6 16.86 -6.59 -14.09
N THR A 7 17.73 -5.60 -14.06
CA THR A 7 19.02 -5.67 -13.36
C THR A 7 19.28 -4.37 -12.62
N LEU A 8 19.96 -4.44 -11.46
CA LEU A 8 20.31 -3.25 -10.67
C LEU A 8 21.29 -2.32 -11.39
N ASN A 9 21.95 -2.80 -12.45
CA ASN A 9 22.77 -1.97 -13.34
C ASN A 9 21.91 -1.03 -14.20
N ASN A 10 20.63 -1.36 -14.44
CA ASN A 10 19.70 -0.50 -15.13
C ASN A 10 19.16 0.56 -14.17
N THR A 11 19.46 1.82 -14.44
CA THR A 11 19.04 2.97 -13.62
C THR A 11 17.53 3.09 -13.52
N VAL A 12 16.79 2.75 -14.58
CA VAL A 12 15.32 2.78 -14.59
C VAL A 12 14.75 1.74 -13.63
N PHE A 13 15.25 0.50 -13.71
CA PHE A 13 14.80 -0.59 -12.84
C PHE A 13 15.13 -0.31 -11.37
N ARG A 14 16.33 0.19 -11.08
CA ARG A 14 16.73 0.56 -9.71
C ARG A 14 15.84 1.66 -9.14
N ASN A 15 15.55 2.70 -9.93
CA ASN A 15 14.66 3.79 -9.50
C ASN A 15 13.24 3.27 -9.28
N PHE A 16 12.69 2.48 -10.21
CA PHE A 16 11.39 1.85 -10.07
C PHE A 16 11.30 1.03 -8.78
N LEU A 17 12.28 0.16 -8.50
CA LEU A 17 12.29 -0.66 -7.30
C LEU A 17 12.23 0.18 -6.02
N PHE A 18 12.97 1.28 -5.95
CA PHE A 18 12.94 2.15 -4.78
C PHE A 18 11.54 2.70 -4.51
N TYR A 19 10.89 3.30 -5.52
CA TYR A 19 9.54 3.86 -5.36
C TYR A 19 8.48 2.78 -5.18
N ALA A 20 8.59 1.64 -5.85
CA ALA A 20 7.68 0.51 -5.68
C ALA A 20 7.72 -0.03 -4.24
N VAL A 21 8.92 -0.27 -3.70
CA VAL A 21 9.09 -0.72 -2.31
C VAL A 21 8.59 0.34 -1.34
N ALA A 22 8.89 1.63 -1.57
CA ALA A 22 8.43 2.70 -0.72
C ALA A 22 6.89 2.81 -0.71
N SER A 23 6.23 2.68 -1.86
CA SER A 23 4.76 2.65 -1.97
C SER A 23 4.17 1.45 -1.23
N ILE A 24 4.73 0.26 -1.42
CA ILE A 24 4.26 -0.94 -0.70
C ILE A 24 4.44 -0.77 0.82
N LEU A 25 5.57 -0.20 1.26
CA LEU A 25 5.80 0.07 2.67
C LEU A 25 4.79 1.07 3.24
N LYS A 26 4.47 2.15 2.51
CA LYS A 26 3.40 3.08 2.87
C LYS A 26 2.07 2.34 3.07
N MET A 27 1.70 1.46 2.13
CA MET A 27 0.47 0.65 2.22
C MET A 27 0.46 -0.23 3.47
N MET A 28 1.59 -0.89 3.80
CA MET A 28 1.72 -1.68 5.03
C MET A 28 1.54 -0.82 6.30
N ILE A 29 2.06 0.41 6.30
CA ILE A 29 1.87 1.35 7.43
C ILE A 29 0.38 1.70 7.59
N ILE A 30 -0.37 1.90 6.50
CA ILE A 30 -1.83 2.19 6.60
C ILE A 30 -2.59 0.99 7.22
N SER A 31 -2.18 -0.25 6.93
CA SER A 31 -2.74 -1.43 7.59
C SER A 31 -2.53 -1.40 9.11
N LEU A 32 -1.31 -1.09 9.56
CA LEU A 32 -0.99 -0.94 10.99
C LEU A 32 -1.77 0.22 11.64
N LEU A 33 -1.94 1.33 10.94
CA LEU A 33 -2.76 2.45 11.42
C LEU A 33 -4.23 2.06 11.57
N THR A 34 -4.76 1.23 10.68
CA THR A 34 -6.13 0.71 10.79
C THR A 34 -6.28 -0.11 12.07
N ILE A 35 -5.33 -1.00 12.34
CA ILE A 35 -5.30 -1.82 13.57
C ILE A 35 -5.26 -0.90 14.80
N ARG A 36 -4.35 0.07 14.83
CA ARG A 36 -4.25 1.04 15.93
C ARG A 36 -5.56 1.81 16.13
N GLN A 37 -6.21 2.25 15.06
CA GLN A 37 -7.48 2.97 15.14
C GLN A 37 -8.59 2.10 15.73
N ARG A 38 -8.67 0.82 15.35
CA ARG A 38 -9.62 -0.14 15.92
C ARG A 38 -9.44 -0.32 17.43
N PHE A 39 -8.20 -0.49 17.89
CA PHE A 39 -7.91 -0.58 19.32
C PHE A 39 -8.23 0.71 20.07
N GLN A 40 -7.92 1.88 19.51
CA GLN A 40 -8.21 3.18 20.13
C GLN A 40 -9.71 3.45 20.27
N LYS A 41 -10.52 3.01 19.29
CA LYS A 41 -11.97 3.22 19.27
C LYS A 41 -12.77 2.05 19.85
N ASN A 42 -12.10 0.95 20.22
CA ASN A 42 -12.73 -0.33 20.54
C ASN A 42 -13.74 -0.80 19.47
N ALA A 43 -13.48 -0.44 18.20
CA ALA A 43 -14.34 -0.72 17.06
C ALA A 43 -13.77 -1.90 16.26
N PHE A 44 -14.02 -3.10 16.77
CA PHE A 44 -13.57 -4.35 16.18
C PHE A 44 -14.58 -4.88 15.17
N ALA A 45 -14.10 -5.38 14.03
CA ALA A 45 -14.98 -5.89 12.97
C ALA A 45 -15.66 -7.18 13.37
N ASN A 46 -14.95 -8.04 14.11
CA ASN A 46 -15.42 -9.35 14.50
C ASN A 46 -15.50 -9.49 16.02
N PRO A 47 -16.43 -10.30 16.55
CA PRO A 47 -16.61 -10.48 17.99
C PRO A 47 -15.45 -11.23 18.67
N GLU A 48 -14.69 -12.05 17.93
CA GLU A 48 -13.53 -12.77 18.46
C GLU A 48 -12.38 -11.84 18.88
N ASP A 49 -12.23 -10.71 18.17
CA ASP A 49 -11.18 -9.72 18.42
C ASP A 49 -11.44 -8.88 19.68
N ILE A 50 -12.68 -8.91 20.18
CA ILE A 50 -13.08 -8.21 21.40
C ILE A 50 -12.63 -9.04 22.60
N GLU A 51 -11.90 -8.41 23.51
CA GLU A 51 -11.51 -9.02 24.80
C GLU A 51 -12.74 -9.62 25.50
N PRO A 52 -12.64 -10.84 26.06
CA PRO A 52 -13.78 -11.55 26.65
C PRO A 52 -14.54 -10.73 27.71
N GLU A 53 -13.83 -9.92 28.49
CA GLU A 53 -14.40 -9.05 29.51
C GLU A 53 -15.24 -7.90 28.93
N LYS A 54 -14.87 -7.41 27.74
CA LYS A 54 -15.52 -6.29 27.05
C LYS A 54 -16.67 -6.71 26.15
N ARG A 55 -16.83 -8.00 25.83
CA ARG A 55 -17.94 -8.53 25.00
C ARG A 55 -19.33 -8.30 25.59
N LYS A 56 -19.43 -7.99 26.88
CA LYS A 56 -20.71 -7.65 27.54
C LYS A 56 -21.18 -6.22 27.24
N THR A 57 -20.27 -5.32 26.87
CA THR A 57 -20.52 -3.88 26.70
C THR A 57 -20.25 -3.38 25.29
N ILE A 58 -19.35 -4.03 24.56
CA ILE A 58 -18.95 -3.64 23.21
C ILE A 58 -19.42 -4.72 22.23
N GLN A 59 -20.16 -4.30 21.20
CA GLN A 59 -20.56 -5.15 20.08
C GLN A 59 -19.63 -4.94 18.89
N ALA A 60 -19.39 -6.01 18.13
CA ALA A 60 -18.63 -5.95 16.89
C ALA A 60 -19.28 -4.94 15.94
N THR A 61 -18.49 -3.98 15.46
CA THR A 61 -18.97 -2.83 14.70
C THR A 61 -17.98 -2.46 13.61
N THR A 62 -18.49 -2.39 12.38
CA THR A 62 -17.73 -1.95 11.20
C THR A 62 -18.06 -0.51 10.81
N SER A 63 -19.02 0.14 11.48
CA SER A 63 -19.53 1.47 11.13
C SER A 63 -18.83 2.66 11.79
N ASP A 64 -17.72 2.45 12.53
CA ASP A 64 -16.95 3.57 13.09
C ASP A 64 -16.35 4.43 11.97
N SER A 65 -16.70 5.72 11.96
CA SER A 65 -16.35 6.64 10.87
C SER A 65 -14.84 6.85 10.72
N ASP A 66 -14.10 6.81 11.84
CA ASP A 66 -12.66 7.04 11.85
C ASP A 66 -11.91 5.80 11.35
N VAL A 67 -12.32 4.60 11.79
CA VAL A 67 -11.79 3.33 11.28
C VAL A 67 -12.07 3.18 9.78
N GLU A 68 -13.30 3.47 9.34
CA GLU A 68 -13.66 3.37 7.92
C GLU A 68 -12.91 4.40 7.07
N ARG A 69 -12.55 5.56 7.61
CA ARG A 69 -11.70 6.53 6.90
C ARG A 69 -10.32 5.96 6.61
N VAL A 70 -9.67 5.34 7.60
CA VAL A 70 -8.34 4.71 7.39
C VAL A 70 -8.47 3.50 6.46
N ARG A 71 -9.55 2.72 6.57
CA ARG A 71 -9.81 1.57 5.68
C ARG A 71 -9.98 2.01 4.22
N ARG A 72 -10.72 3.11 3.96
CA ARG A 72 -10.85 3.67 2.61
C ARG A 72 -9.51 4.15 2.05
N ASN A 73 -8.65 4.74 2.88
CA ASN A 73 -7.30 5.11 2.45
C ASN A 73 -6.47 3.86 2.09
N HIS A 74 -6.57 2.78 2.87
CA HIS A 74 -5.88 1.53 2.55
C HIS A 74 -6.40 0.92 1.25
N LEU A 75 -7.72 0.94 1.02
CA LEU A 75 -8.32 0.46 -0.22
C LEU A 75 -7.86 1.28 -1.42
N ASN A 76 -7.80 2.61 -1.30
CA ASN A 76 -7.26 3.49 -2.33
C ASN A 76 -5.79 3.18 -2.65
N ASP A 77 -4.98 2.88 -1.63
CA ASP A 77 -3.60 2.45 -1.81
C ASP A 77 -3.55 1.10 -2.56
N ILE A 78 -4.40 0.13 -2.22
CA ILE A 78 -4.49 -1.17 -2.92
C ILE A 78 -4.88 -0.97 -4.40
N GLU A 79 -5.92 -0.18 -4.66
CA GLU A 79 -6.45 0.08 -6.00
C GLU A 79 -5.45 0.81 -6.91
N ASN A 80 -4.51 1.59 -6.36
CA ASN A 80 -3.53 2.34 -7.15
C ASN A 80 -2.13 1.72 -7.18
N ILE A 81 -1.62 1.27 -6.02
CA ILE A 81 -0.25 0.79 -5.90
C ILE A 81 -0.08 -0.55 -6.60
N ILE A 82 -1.07 -1.44 -6.57
CA ILE A 82 -1.00 -2.73 -7.27
C ILE A 82 -0.89 -2.50 -8.79
N PRO A 83 -1.78 -1.73 -9.45
CA PRO A 83 -1.59 -1.37 -10.86
C PRO A 83 -0.26 -0.67 -11.14
N PHE A 84 0.18 0.25 -10.27
CA PHE A 84 1.46 0.94 -10.46
C PHE A 84 2.65 -0.02 -10.50
N VAL A 85 2.71 -0.99 -9.59
CA VAL A 85 3.80 -1.98 -9.56
C VAL A 85 3.76 -2.85 -10.83
N LEU A 86 2.58 -3.31 -11.24
CA LEU A 86 2.42 -4.14 -12.43
C LEU A 86 2.77 -3.38 -13.73
N ILE A 87 2.20 -2.18 -13.89
CA ILE A 87 2.42 -1.34 -15.07
C ILE A 87 3.88 -0.86 -15.10
N GLY A 88 4.45 -0.45 -13.96
CA GLY A 88 5.84 -0.04 -13.88
C GLY A 88 6.81 -1.17 -14.24
N PHE A 89 6.51 -2.40 -13.83
CA PHE A 89 7.29 -3.57 -14.20
C PHE A 89 7.27 -3.84 -15.71
N CYS A 90 6.10 -3.74 -16.35
CA CYS A 90 5.97 -3.83 -17.81
C CYS A 90 6.64 -2.66 -18.53
N TYR A 91 6.52 -1.45 -17.98
CA TYR A 91 7.05 -0.22 -18.56
C TYR A 91 8.58 -0.25 -18.69
N ILE A 92 9.29 -0.88 -17.75
CA ILE A 92 10.75 -1.08 -17.82
C ILE A 92 11.15 -1.92 -19.05
N ALA A 93 10.35 -2.91 -19.44
CA ALA A 93 10.62 -3.74 -20.61
C ALA A 93 10.48 -2.96 -21.94
N CYS A 94 9.74 -1.85 -21.95
CA CYS A 94 9.61 -0.97 -23.10
C CYS A 94 10.83 -0.08 -23.35
N ASN A 95 11.89 -0.20 -22.55
CA ASN A 95 13.12 0.61 -22.63
C ASN A 95 12.85 2.13 -22.69
N PRO A 96 12.15 2.70 -21.68
CA PRO A 96 11.77 4.10 -21.71
C PRO A 96 12.97 5.02 -21.46
N ASN A 97 12.81 6.31 -21.80
CA ASN A 97 13.78 7.32 -21.40
C ASN A 97 13.91 7.38 -19.87
N ALA A 98 15.13 7.29 -19.36
CA ALA A 98 15.38 7.17 -17.92
C ALA A 98 14.90 8.38 -17.09
N THR A 99 15.02 9.59 -17.64
CA THR A 99 14.57 10.81 -16.97
C THR A 99 13.05 10.86 -16.89
N LEU A 100 12.37 10.54 -17.99
CA LEU A 100 10.91 10.48 -18.01
C LEU A 100 10.41 9.40 -17.05
N ALA A 101 10.97 8.19 -17.09
CA ALA A 101 10.58 7.11 -16.21
C ALA A 101 10.72 7.48 -14.72
N LEU A 102 11.83 8.14 -14.36
CA LEU A 102 12.02 8.65 -13.01
C LEU A 102 10.94 9.64 -12.58
N TRP A 103 10.53 10.55 -13.47
CA TRP A 103 9.45 11.49 -13.19
C TRP A 103 8.10 10.79 -13.00
N HIS A 104 7.79 9.78 -13.82
CA HIS A 104 6.57 8.98 -13.64
C HIS A 104 6.53 8.32 -12.25
N PHE A 105 7.65 7.73 -11.81
CA PHE A 105 7.72 7.09 -10.49
C PHE A 105 7.62 8.10 -9.33
N ARG A 106 8.19 9.30 -9.49
CA ARG A 106 8.13 10.38 -8.50
C ARG A 106 6.76 11.02 -8.34
N ILE A 107 6.02 11.16 -9.44
CA ILE A 107 4.68 11.77 -9.42
C ILE A 107 3.68 10.83 -8.76
N PHE A 108 3.85 9.53 -8.94
CA PHE A 108 2.96 8.54 -8.36
C PHE A 108 3.16 8.36 -6.85
N PHE A 109 4.42 8.33 -6.39
CA PHE A 109 4.77 8.14 -4.99
C PHE A 109 4.38 9.35 -4.13
#